data_AF-A0A9E1QZW5-F1
#
_entry.id   AF-A0A9E1QZW5-F1
#
_cell.length_a   1.000
_cell.length_b   1.000
_cell.length_c   1.000
_cell.angle_alpha   90.00
_cell.angle_beta   90.00
_cell.angle_gamma   90.00
#
_symmetry.space_group_name_H-M   'P 1'
#
loop_
_entity.id
_entity.type
_entity.pdbx_description
1 polymer ?
#
loop_
_entity_poly.entity_id
_entity_poly.type
_entity_poly.pdbx_seq_one_letter_code
_entity_poly.pdbx_strand_id
1 'polypeptide(L)' 'VDDSPRYFTSIDIKYIIYSKDLTESEADRYISLSLEKYCSVGATINDKTKINHSFQIIR' A
#
# COMPACT_ATOMS: atom_id res chain seq x y z
N VAL A 1 -19.26 -7.29 -15.26
CA VAL A 1 -18.12 -7.77 -14.43
C VAL A 1 -18.15 -9.30 -14.41
N ASP A 2 -18.49 -9.91 -15.54
CA ASP A 2 -19.12 -11.24 -15.52
C ASP A 2 -18.18 -12.37 -15.97
N ASP A 3 -17.09 -12.02 -16.65
CA ASP A 3 -16.09 -13.00 -17.06
C ASP A 3 -15.07 -13.27 -15.96
N SER A 4 -14.82 -14.57 -15.78
CA SER A 4 -13.77 -15.06 -14.90
C SER A 4 -12.43 -15.14 -15.65
N PRO A 5 -11.30 -14.95 -14.96
CA PRO A 5 -11.17 -14.62 -13.53
C PRO A 5 -11.32 -13.12 -13.21
N ARG A 6 -11.99 -12.81 -12.10
CA ARG A 6 -12.28 -11.45 -11.62
C ARG A 6 -11.21 -10.95 -10.65
N TYR A 7 -10.18 -10.29 -11.18
CA TYR A 7 -9.16 -9.64 -10.35
C TYR A 7 -9.70 -8.36 -9.71
N PHE A 8 -9.07 -7.93 -8.61
CA PHE A 8 -9.27 -6.59 -8.09
C PHE A 8 -8.76 -5.58 -9.12
N THR A 9 -9.56 -4.58 -9.46
CA THR A 9 -9.14 -3.49 -10.36
C THR A 9 -8.37 -2.42 -9.60
N SER A 10 -8.74 -2.17 -8.34
CA SER A 10 -8.09 -1.23 -7.44
C SER A 10 -8.12 -1.73 -6.01
N ILE A 11 -7.05 -1.45 -5.26
CA ILE A 11 -6.95 -1.65 -3.81
C ILE A 11 -6.44 -0.34 -3.20
N ASP A 12 -7.17 0.16 -2.22
CA ASP A 12 -6.80 1.35 -1.46
C ASP A 12 -6.34 0.94 -0.06
N ILE A 13 -5.08 1.22 0.28
CA ILE A 13 -4.49 0.86 1.57
C ILE A 13 -4.33 2.13 2.41
N LYS A 14 -4.92 2.14 3.62
CA LYS A 14 -4.68 3.19 4.61
C LYS A 14 -3.84 2.65 5.76
N TYR A 15 -2.63 3.16 5.90
CA TYR A 15 -1.75 2.85 7.02
C TYR A 15 -2.05 3.77 8.21
N ILE A 16 -2.38 3.20 9.36
CA ILE A 16 -2.51 3.95 10.61
C ILE A 16 -1.26 3.64 11.44
N ILE A 17 -0.42 4.65 11.63
CA ILE A 17 0.90 4.49 12.24
C ILE A 17 0.90 5.21 13.58
N TYR A 18 1.19 4.50 14.66
CA TYR A 18 1.33 5.07 15.98
C TYR A 18 2.80 5.31 16.25
N SER A 19 3.21 6.58 16.34
CA SER A 19 4.60 6.95 16.62
C SER A 19 4.68 8.37 17.15
N LYS A 20 5.64 8.61 18.05
CA LYS A 20 5.91 9.92 18.66
C LYS A 20 6.86 10.77 17.81
N ASP A 21 7.75 10.15 17.05
CA ASP A 21 8.90 10.78 16.39
C ASP A 21 8.96 10.55 14.88
N LEU A 22 8.14 9.64 14.33
CA LEU A 22 8.10 9.39 12.89
C LEU A 22 7.65 10.64 12.13
N THR A 23 8.44 11.02 11.13
CA THR A 23 8.11 12.12 10.22
C THR A 23 7.28 11.62 9.04
N GLU A 24 6.54 12.53 8.39
CA GLU A 24 5.73 12.18 7.20
C GLU A 24 6.60 11.68 6.04
N SER A 25 7.78 12.28 5.83
CA SER A 25 8.71 11.87 4.77
C SER A 25 9.28 10.47 5.01
N GLU A 26 9.57 10.12 6.26
CA GLU A 26 9.98 8.76 6.62
C GLU A 26 8.85 7.77 6.43
N ALA A 27 7.63 8.09 6.88
CA ALA A 27 6.46 7.22 6.69
C ALA A 27 6.21 6.94 5.21
N ASP A 28 6.18 7.99 4.39
CA ASP A 28 6.01 7.89 2.94
C ASP A 28 7.10 7.02 2.28
N ARG A 29 8.37 7.27 2.64
CA ARG A 29 9.51 6.49 2.15
C ARG A 29 9.42 5.02 2.54
N TYR A 30 9.06 4.71 3.78
CA TYR A 30 8.97 3.33 4.26
C TYR A 30 7.82 2.57 3.62
N ILE A 31 6.66 3.21 3.46
CA ILE A 31 5.52 2.61 2.78
C ILE A 31 5.85 2.36 1.30
N SER A 32 6.45 3.34 0.62
CA SER A 32 6.87 3.20 -0.77
C SER A 32 7.86 2.04 -0.95
N LEU A 33 8.88 1.95 -0.09
CA LEU A 33 9.82 0.82 -0.10
C LEU A 33 9.13 -0.52 0.13
N SER A 34 8.14 -0.58 1.02
CA SER A 34 7.35 -1.79 1.22
C SER A 34 6.64 -2.20 -0.07
N LEU A 35 5.94 -1.27 -0.71
CA LEU A 35 5.15 -1.56 -1.92
C LEU A 35 6.01 -1.86 -3.16
N GLU A 36 7.15 -1.18 -3.31
CA GLU A 36 7.99 -1.28 -4.50
C GLU A 36 9.03 -2.40 -4.42
N LYS A 37 9.46 -2.77 -3.20
CA LYS A 37 10.64 -3.65 -3.03
C LYS A 37 10.42 -4.84 -2.09
N TYR A 38 9.66 -4.70 -1.01
CA TYR A 38 9.68 -5.70 0.07
C TYR A 38 8.38 -6.52 0.22
N CYS A 39 7.23 -6.02 -0.24
CA CYS A 39 5.94 -6.69 -0.11
C CYS A 39 5.76 -7.74 -1.21
N SER A 40 6.16 -8.98 -0.93
CA SER A 40 6.05 -10.11 -1.87
C SER A 40 4.61 -10.35 -2.37
N VAL A 41 3.61 -10.21 -1.49
CA VAL A 41 2.19 -10.33 -1.86
C VAL A 41 1.78 -9.18 -2.77
N GLY A 42 2.17 -7.95 -2.43
CA GLY A 42 1.93 -6.76 -3.26
C GLY A 42 2.50 -6.92 -4.66
N ALA A 43 3.74 -7.41 -4.77
CA ALA A 43 4.39 -7.72 -6.04
C ALA A 43 3.71 -8.83 -6.86
N THR A 44 2.92 -9.70 -6.22
CA THR A 44 2.19 -10.77 -6.92
C THR A 44 0.88 -10.26 -7.53
N ILE A 45 0.28 -9.23 -6.94
CA ILE A 45 -1.06 -8.75 -7.31
C ILE A 45 -1.05 -7.41 -8.08
N ASN A 46 0.03 -6.63 -7.99
CA ASN A 46 0.13 -5.29 -8.57
C ASN A 46 0.10 -5.29 -10.11
N ASP A 47 0.51 -6.37 -10.78
CA ASP A 47 0.48 -6.48 -12.26
C ASP A 47 -0.93 -6.31 -12.86
N LYS A 48 -1.98 -6.69 -12.11
CA LYS A 48 -3.38 -6.65 -12.56
C LYS A 48 -4.26 -5.74 -11.71
N THR A 49 -3.69 -5.09 -10.69
CA THR A 49 -4.42 -4.35 -9.67
C THR A 49 -3.75 -3.02 -9.40
N LYS A 50 -4.48 -1.91 -9.55
CA LYS A 50 -3.97 -0.60 -9.13
C LYS A 50 -3.91 -0.54 -7.60
N ILE A 51 -2.75 -0.25 -7.03
CA ILE A 51 -2.60 -0.10 -5.57
C ILE A 51 -2.40 1.38 -5.26
N ASN A 52 -3.36 1.99 -4.58
CA ASN A 52 -3.19 3.32 -3.98
C ASN A 52 -2.91 3.17 -2.49
N HIS A 53 -2.13 4.08 -1.94
CA HIS A 53 -1.88 4.10 -0.50
C HIS A 53 -2.00 5.50 0.08
N SER A 54 -2.32 5.54 1.36
CA SER A 54 -2.32 6.75 2.20
C SER A 54 -1.90 6.36 3.60
N PHE A 55 -1.48 7.34 4.40
CA PHE A 55 -1.15 7.09 5.80
C PHE A 55 -1.64 8.19 6.72
N GLN A 56 -1.78 7.85 7.99
CA GLN A 56 -2.07 8.77 9.08
C GLN A 56 -1.17 8.40 10.26
N ILE A 57 -0.43 9.38 10.77
CA ILE A 57 0.36 9.22 11.99
C ILE A 57 -0.46 9.69 13.19
N ILE A 58 -0.58 8.84 14.20
CA ILE A 58 -1.23 9.13 15.48
C ILE A 58 -0.13 9.25 16.56
N ARG A 59 -0.22 10.31 17.36
CA ARG A 59 0.73 10.65 18.43
C ARG A 59 0.11 10.45 19.81
#